data_AF-A0A955I1D8-F1
#
_entry.id   AF-A0A955I1D8-F1
#
_cell.length_a   1.000
_cell.length_b   1.000
_cell.length_c   1.000
_cell.angle_alpha   90.00
_cell.angle_beta   90.00
_cell.angle_gamma   90.00
#
_symmetry.space_group_name_H-M   'P 1'
#
loop_
_entity.id
_entity.type
_entity.pdbx_description
1 polymer ?
#
loop_
_entity_poly.entity_id
_entity_poly.type
_entity_poly.pdbx_seq_one_letter_code
_entity_poly.pdbx_strand_id
1 'polypeptide(L)'
;MQKFFNPSGNYSLSVLFAIVCYLSFLGFVAIVYPEKVPVLLISFFVFIVLAAILKNGFGVAAILTLLFVLPFNLTFRLPLSLGLYDPYVNGQYINYLVPTGSIIDVWVAFALLVALQKEIRAVSRKTLAQILSIAALVLAYVLISSFAFDNFVTAVTVIRGVLYFALFVVLMKYSCKWLTINRLRFVAQWLFVGALIQAAIGFLQFERGTWVGLPWLGESLVSAGTPGSASVTLGGNLYLRAYGTFQHPNILAGFLLLCFLLFVYLGFELRKELLFKIFALFILIFTSLTFSRTALFAEFIVLCLYLLRNLIRVASSLYRNSFAMIGFTPFLKRFTDSVGASDIAYSDRLALMKASLNIILKNPFGVGPGVFVRSLAGNPVLS
;
A
#
# COMPACT_ATOMS: atom_id res chain seq x y z
N MET A 1 -19.26 -11.84 -28.08
CA MET A 1 -19.64 -10.62 -27.31
C MET A 1 -21.08 -10.63 -26.79
N GLN A 2 -22.07 -11.31 -27.40
CA GLN A 2 -23.47 -11.31 -26.93
C GLN A 2 -23.77 -12.03 -25.60
N LYS A 3 -22.92 -12.95 -25.12
CA LYS A 3 -23.10 -13.61 -23.81
C LYS A 3 -22.60 -12.81 -22.60
N PHE A 4 -21.96 -11.65 -22.80
CA PHE A 4 -21.56 -10.75 -21.71
C PHE A 4 -22.72 -9.93 -21.14
N PHE A 5 -23.83 -9.86 -21.87
CA PHE A 5 -25.02 -9.08 -21.52
C PHE A 5 -26.25 -9.97 -21.39
N ASN A 6 -26.15 -11.11 -20.69
CA ASN A 6 -27.37 -11.82 -20.27
C ASN A 6 -27.80 -11.21 -18.92
N PRO A 7 -28.78 -10.29 -18.89
CA PRO A 7 -29.09 -9.51 -17.72
C PRO A 7 -30.13 -10.26 -16.90
N SER A 8 -29.69 -10.98 -15.88
CA SER A 8 -30.57 -11.30 -14.76
C SER A 8 -30.81 -10.02 -13.93
N GLY A 9 -31.66 -9.15 -14.49
CA GLY A 9 -32.46 -8.10 -13.84
C GLY A 9 -31.73 -6.85 -13.33
N ASN A 10 -30.87 -6.99 -12.32
CA ASN A 10 -30.39 -5.82 -11.53
C ASN A 10 -28.86 -5.70 -11.43
N TYR A 11 -28.13 -6.73 -11.86
CA TYR A 11 -26.67 -6.75 -11.76
C TYR A 11 -25.99 -5.89 -12.85
N SER A 12 -26.65 -5.72 -13.99
CA SER A 12 -26.17 -4.87 -15.08
C SER A 12 -26.23 -3.39 -14.72
N LEU A 13 -27.29 -2.92 -14.05
CA LEU A 13 -27.52 -1.50 -13.79
C LEU A 13 -26.49 -0.89 -12.83
N SER A 14 -25.97 -1.68 -11.91
CA SER A 14 -25.07 -1.20 -10.87
C SER A 14 -23.60 -1.30 -11.19
N VAL A 15 -23.22 -2.36 -11.90
CA VAL A 15 -21.95 -2.38 -12.61
C VAL A 15 -21.92 -1.22 -13.60
N LEU A 16 -23.02 -0.96 -14.32
CA LEU A 16 -23.14 0.21 -15.17
C LEU A 16 -23.01 1.52 -14.37
N PHE A 17 -23.68 1.66 -13.23
CA PHE A 17 -23.54 2.84 -12.37
C PHE A 17 -22.10 3.04 -11.89
N ALA A 18 -21.45 1.98 -11.39
CA ALA A 18 -20.06 2.05 -10.94
C ALA A 18 -19.11 2.39 -12.10
N ILE A 19 -19.37 1.85 -13.30
CA ILE A 19 -18.64 2.21 -14.54
C ILE A 19 -18.88 3.67 -14.89
N VAL A 20 -20.12 4.18 -14.82
CA VAL A 20 -20.44 5.59 -15.06
C VAL A 20 -19.71 6.48 -14.05
N CYS A 21 -19.72 6.15 -12.75
CA CYS A 21 -18.94 6.87 -11.73
C CYS A 21 -17.45 6.87 -12.05
N TYR A 22 -16.90 5.72 -12.48
CA TYR A 22 -15.49 5.61 -12.87
C TYR A 22 -15.17 6.47 -14.10
N LEU A 23 -16.03 6.47 -15.12
CA LEU A 23 -15.86 7.27 -16.33
C LEU A 23 -16.00 8.78 -16.04
N SER A 24 -16.92 9.18 -15.17
CA SER A 24 -17.02 10.57 -14.70
C SER A 24 -15.75 11.00 -13.96
N PHE A 25 -15.22 10.14 -13.08
CA PHE A 25 -13.94 10.39 -12.41
C PHE A 25 -12.78 10.48 -13.41
N LEU A 26 -12.73 9.58 -14.41
CA LEU A 26 -11.75 9.62 -15.48
C LEU A 26 -11.82 10.93 -16.27
N GLY A 27 -13.02 11.44 -16.55
CA GLY A 27 -13.21 12.75 -17.20
C GLY A 27 -12.66 13.90 -16.35
N PHE A 28 -12.90 13.90 -15.04
CA PHE A 28 -12.30 14.87 -14.13
C PHE A 28 -10.77 14.78 -14.13
N VAL A 29 -10.22 13.57 -14.03
CA VAL A 29 -8.76 13.37 -14.06
C VAL A 29 -8.16 13.77 -15.40
N ALA A 30 -8.85 13.57 -16.52
CA ALA A 30 -8.37 13.99 -17.83
C ALA A 30 -8.23 15.50 -17.96
N ILE A 31 -9.06 16.27 -17.24
CA ILE A 31 -8.99 17.72 -17.21
C ILE A 31 -7.89 18.21 -16.27
N VAL A 32 -7.77 17.62 -15.06
CA VAL A 32 -6.91 18.14 -14.00
C VAL A 32 -5.51 17.51 -13.99
N TYR A 33 -5.40 16.24 -14.37
CA TYR A 33 -4.19 15.41 -14.33
C TYR A 33 -4.08 14.52 -15.58
N PRO A 34 -3.97 15.11 -16.79
CA PRO A 34 -3.98 14.37 -18.05
C PRO A 34 -2.89 13.28 -18.10
N GLU A 35 -1.76 13.49 -17.43
CA GLU A 35 -0.65 12.55 -17.35
C GLU A 35 -1.00 11.24 -16.63
N LYS A 36 -2.06 11.21 -15.82
CA LYS A 36 -2.49 10.01 -15.05
C LYS A 36 -3.59 9.20 -15.74
N VAL A 37 -4.19 9.75 -16.81
CA VAL A 37 -5.25 9.09 -17.59
C VAL A 37 -4.82 7.71 -18.11
N PRO A 38 -3.59 7.51 -18.64
CA PRO A 38 -3.18 6.21 -19.16
C PRO A 38 -3.26 5.11 -18.11
N VAL A 39 -2.86 5.37 -16.86
CA VAL A 39 -2.90 4.32 -15.81
C VAL A 39 -4.32 4.01 -15.37
N LEU A 40 -5.20 5.02 -15.31
CA LEU A 40 -6.61 4.76 -15.05
C LEU A 40 -7.21 3.87 -16.15
N LEU A 41 -6.94 4.17 -17.42
CA LEU A 41 -7.39 3.32 -18.52
C LEU A 41 -6.83 1.89 -18.44
N ILE A 42 -5.53 1.74 -18.14
CA ILE A 42 -4.90 0.43 -17.95
C ILE A 42 -5.55 -0.33 -16.79
N SER A 43 -5.75 0.32 -15.63
CA SER A 43 -6.37 -0.34 -14.47
C SER A 43 -7.80 -0.78 -14.76
N PHE A 44 -8.57 0.02 -15.50
CA PHE A 44 -9.93 -0.34 -15.91
C PHE A 44 -9.95 -1.46 -16.95
N PHE A 45 -8.99 -1.45 -17.90
CA PHE A 45 -8.82 -2.55 -18.85
C PHE A 45 -8.48 -3.86 -18.13
N VAL A 46 -7.55 -3.83 -17.17
CA VAL A 46 -7.22 -4.98 -16.31
C VAL A 46 -8.47 -5.50 -15.60
N PHE A 47 -9.31 -4.62 -15.06
CA PHE A 47 -10.58 -5.01 -14.46
C PHE A 47 -11.52 -5.72 -15.43
N ILE A 48 -11.70 -5.20 -16.65
CA ILE A 48 -12.55 -5.83 -17.68
C ILE A 48 -12.03 -7.23 -18.02
N VAL A 49 -10.71 -7.36 -18.24
CA VAL A 49 -10.07 -8.63 -18.56
C VAL A 49 -10.25 -9.64 -17.42
N LEU A 50 -10.04 -9.22 -16.16
CA LEU A 50 -10.23 -10.07 -14.99
C LEU A 50 -11.71 -10.47 -14.83
N ALA A 51 -12.64 -9.55 -15.05
CA ALA A 51 -14.07 -9.83 -15.01
C ALA A 51 -14.48 -10.84 -16.08
N ALA A 52 -13.89 -10.76 -17.28
CA ALA A 52 -14.10 -11.71 -18.37
C ALA A 52 -13.56 -13.11 -18.05
N ILE A 53 -12.35 -13.20 -17.49
CA ILE A 53 -11.70 -14.48 -17.17
C ILE A 53 -12.41 -15.19 -16.01
N LEU A 54 -12.78 -14.45 -14.96
CA LEU A 54 -13.21 -15.04 -13.69
C LEU A 54 -14.65 -15.57 -13.69
N LYS A 55 -15.41 -15.36 -14.77
CA LYS A 55 -16.80 -15.82 -15.05
C LYS A 55 -17.88 -15.54 -13.98
N ASN A 56 -17.53 -15.24 -12.71
CA ASN A 56 -18.43 -15.24 -11.55
C ASN A 56 -18.14 -14.16 -10.49
N GLY A 57 -17.64 -12.98 -10.86
CA GLY A 57 -17.77 -11.84 -9.94
C GLY A 57 -16.95 -10.62 -10.29
N PHE A 58 -17.63 -9.56 -10.72
CA PHE A 58 -17.07 -8.21 -10.81
C PHE A 58 -16.46 -7.76 -9.49
N GLY A 59 -16.97 -8.23 -8.33
CA GLY A 59 -16.36 -7.94 -7.03
C GLY A 59 -14.96 -8.51 -6.88
N VAL A 60 -14.73 -9.77 -7.31
CA VAL A 60 -13.40 -10.40 -7.27
C VAL A 60 -12.45 -9.70 -8.24
N ALA A 61 -12.94 -9.39 -9.45
CA ALA A 61 -12.16 -8.62 -10.43
C ALA A 61 -11.76 -7.24 -9.88
N ALA A 62 -12.67 -6.54 -9.20
CA ALA A 62 -12.39 -5.25 -8.57
C ALA A 62 -11.32 -5.37 -7.47
N ILE A 63 -11.38 -6.42 -6.63
CA ILE A 63 -10.37 -6.67 -5.59
C ILE A 63 -9.01 -6.99 -6.19
N LEU A 64 -8.96 -7.84 -7.22
CA LEU A 64 -7.70 -8.16 -7.91
C LEU A 64 -7.12 -6.96 -8.64
N THR A 65 -7.98 -6.09 -9.17
CA THR A 65 -7.55 -4.81 -9.76
C THR A 65 -7.03 -3.87 -8.68
N LEU A 66 -7.67 -3.81 -7.51
CA LEU A 66 -7.16 -3.07 -6.35
C LEU A 66 -5.76 -3.56 -5.95
N LEU A 67 -5.55 -4.88 -5.89
CA LEU A 67 -4.23 -5.47 -5.59
C LEU A 67 -3.20 -5.18 -6.69
N PHE A 68 -3.61 -5.11 -7.96
CA PHE A 68 -2.75 -4.70 -9.07
C PHE A 68 -2.29 -3.25 -8.92
N VAL A 69 -3.22 -2.38 -8.53
CA VAL A 69 -3.00 -0.93 -8.45
C VAL A 69 -2.30 -0.53 -7.14
N LEU A 70 -2.43 -1.32 -6.08
CA LEU A 70 -1.85 -1.09 -4.76
C LEU A 70 -0.38 -0.60 -4.76
N PRO A 71 0.55 -1.17 -5.54
CA PRO A 71 1.93 -0.71 -5.54
C PRO A 71 2.17 0.66 -6.19
N PHE A 72 1.19 1.20 -6.93
CA PHE A 72 1.32 2.45 -7.66
C PHE A 72 0.81 3.63 -6.84
N ASN A 73 1.70 4.57 -6.52
CA ASN A 73 1.40 5.77 -5.74
C ASN A 73 0.75 6.87 -6.60
N LEU A 74 -0.41 6.57 -7.17
CA LEU A 74 -1.14 7.55 -7.98
C LEU A 74 -2.05 8.37 -7.09
N THR A 75 -1.55 9.55 -6.71
CA THR A 75 -2.28 10.51 -5.88
C THR A 75 -2.73 11.73 -6.67
N PHE A 76 -3.93 12.19 -6.43
CA PHE A 76 -4.54 13.41 -6.96
C PHE A 76 -4.60 14.43 -5.82
N ARG A 77 -3.89 15.56 -5.98
CA ARG A 77 -3.88 16.61 -4.95
C ARG A 77 -5.12 17.49 -5.11
N LEU A 78 -5.68 17.98 -4.01
CA LEU A 78 -6.74 18.96 -4.12
C LEU A 78 -6.13 20.34 -4.45
N PRO A 79 -6.61 21.10 -5.45
CA PRO A 79 -6.05 22.41 -5.76
C PRO A 79 -6.18 23.39 -4.59
N LEU A 80 -5.12 24.16 -4.33
CA LEU A 80 -5.12 25.19 -3.27
C LEU A 80 -6.13 26.31 -3.54
N SER A 81 -6.46 26.55 -4.82
CA SER A 81 -7.43 27.56 -5.26
C SER A 81 -8.85 27.36 -4.70
N LEU A 82 -9.16 26.18 -4.16
CA LEU A 82 -10.44 25.91 -3.52
C LEU A 82 -10.56 26.48 -2.10
N GLY A 83 -9.45 26.88 -1.46
CA GLY A 83 -9.46 27.51 -0.13
C GLY A 83 -9.92 26.59 1.02
N LEU A 84 -9.96 25.27 0.81
CA LEU A 84 -10.50 24.30 1.78
C LEU A 84 -9.48 23.81 2.82
N TYR A 85 -8.19 24.14 2.65
CA TYR A 85 -7.11 23.68 3.53
C TYR A 85 -5.91 24.62 3.50
N ASP A 86 -5.08 24.56 4.55
CA ASP A 86 -3.83 25.30 4.64
C ASP A 86 -2.63 24.35 4.83
N PRO A 87 -1.77 24.18 3.82
CA PRO A 87 -0.62 23.29 3.89
C PRO A 87 0.61 23.93 4.55
N TYR A 88 0.56 25.20 4.95
CA TYR A 88 1.72 25.90 5.49
C TYR A 88 1.81 25.77 7.01
N VAL A 89 3.02 25.55 7.52
CA VAL A 89 3.33 25.66 8.95
C VAL A 89 4.63 26.43 9.07
N ASN A 90 4.62 27.51 9.85
CA ASN A 90 5.76 28.45 9.97
C ASN A 90 6.29 28.92 8.61
N GLY A 91 5.40 29.15 7.64
CA GLY A 91 5.75 29.57 6.28
C GLY A 91 6.33 28.46 5.38
N GLN A 92 6.48 27.23 5.86
CA GLN A 92 6.95 26.10 5.06
C GLN A 92 5.80 25.26 4.54
N TYR A 93 5.85 24.90 3.25
CA TYR A 93 4.86 24.04 2.61
C TYR A 93 5.04 22.57 3.02
N ILE A 94 4.00 21.97 3.60
CA ILE A 94 4.03 20.60 4.09
C ILE A 94 3.07 19.73 3.27
N ASN A 95 3.64 18.80 2.50
CA ASN A 95 2.91 17.86 1.66
C ASN A 95 1.87 17.00 2.43
N TYR A 96 2.12 16.72 3.72
CA TYR A 96 1.23 15.89 4.55
C TYR A 96 -0.09 16.59 4.92
N LEU A 97 -0.13 17.93 4.83
CA LEU A 97 -1.32 18.73 5.10
C LEU A 97 -2.17 18.98 3.84
N VAL A 98 -1.75 18.44 2.69
CA VAL A 98 -2.49 18.53 1.44
C VAL A 98 -3.48 17.37 1.38
N PRO A 99 -4.79 17.62 1.31
CA PRO A 99 -5.77 16.59 1.03
C PRO A 99 -5.46 15.95 -0.33
N THR A 100 -5.22 14.65 -0.31
CA THR A 100 -4.93 13.86 -1.51
C THR A 100 -5.97 12.78 -1.65
N GLY A 101 -6.47 12.54 -2.86
CA GLY A 101 -7.14 11.30 -3.25
C GLY A 101 -6.14 10.34 -3.89
N SER A 102 -6.38 9.05 -3.84
CA SER A 102 -5.56 8.02 -4.46
C SER A 102 -6.39 7.17 -5.41
N ILE A 103 -5.76 6.61 -6.44
CA ILE A 103 -6.36 5.55 -7.26
C ILE A 103 -6.85 4.36 -6.41
N ILE A 104 -6.22 4.13 -5.26
CA ILE A 104 -6.62 3.11 -4.29
C ILE A 104 -8.00 3.47 -3.70
N ASP A 105 -8.25 4.75 -3.39
CA ASP A 105 -9.55 5.20 -2.88
C ASP A 105 -10.66 4.94 -3.91
N VAL A 106 -10.36 5.19 -5.20
CA VAL A 106 -11.28 4.97 -6.31
C VAL A 106 -11.65 3.48 -6.43
N TRP A 107 -10.65 2.59 -6.41
CA TRP A 107 -10.90 1.16 -6.50
C TRP A 107 -11.53 0.57 -5.24
N VAL A 108 -11.25 1.13 -4.06
CA VAL A 108 -11.95 0.77 -2.81
C VAL A 108 -13.42 1.14 -2.90
N ALA A 109 -13.74 2.38 -3.31
CA ALA A 109 -15.12 2.82 -3.49
C ALA A 109 -15.84 1.97 -4.54
N PHE A 110 -15.19 1.71 -5.69
CA PHE A 110 -15.73 0.86 -6.74
C PHE A 110 -15.99 -0.58 -6.25
N ALA A 111 -15.02 -1.18 -5.54
CA ALA A 111 -15.16 -2.52 -4.98
C ALA A 111 -16.30 -2.60 -3.96
N LEU A 112 -16.45 -1.59 -3.11
CA LEU A 112 -17.56 -1.48 -2.16
C LEU A 112 -18.91 -1.36 -2.87
N LEU A 113 -19.03 -0.50 -3.89
CA LEU A 113 -20.25 -0.35 -4.68
C LEU A 113 -20.67 -1.68 -5.32
N VAL A 114 -19.72 -2.42 -5.90
CA VAL A 114 -20.00 -3.75 -6.48
C VAL A 114 -20.34 -4.77 -5.40
N ALA A 115 -19.68 -4.72 -4.24
CA ALA A 115 -19.86 -5.68 -3.14
C ALA A 115 -21.17 -5.51 -2.37
N LEU A 116 -21.62 -4.27 -2.14
CA LEU A 116 -22.88 -3.97 -1.44
C LEU A 116 -24.08 -4.54 -2.21
N GLN A 117 -24.02 -4.56 -3.54
CA GLN A 117 -25.18 -4.92 -4.35
C GLN A 117 -25.40 -6.40 -4.57
N LYS A 118 -24.35 -7.22 -4.48
CA LYS A 118 -24.48 -8.68 -4.45
C LYS A 118 -25.29 -9.15 -3.24
N GLU A 119 -25.37 -8.33 -2.20
CA GLU A 119 -25.61 -8.81 -0.84
C GLU A 119 -26.55 -7.93 -0.01
N ILE A 120 -27.07 -6.79 -0.48
CA ILE A 120 -28.27 -6.17 0.14
C ILE A 120 -29.45 -7.17 0.26
N ARG A 121 -29.49 -8.22 -0.57
CA ARG A 121 -30.48 -9.31 -0.47
C ARG A 121 -30.04 -10.53 0.35
N ALA A 122 -28.76 -10.68 0.71
CA ALA A 122 -28.20 -11.86 1.38
C ALA A 122 -27.40 -11.55 2.67
N VAL A 123 -27.16 -10.27 2.96
CA VAL A 123 -26.58 -9.79 4.22
C VAL A 123 -27.66 -9.99 5.28
N SER A 124 -27.36 -10.85 6.25
CA SER A 124 -28.22 -10.98 7.41
C SER A 124 -28.42 -9.61 8.05
N ARG A 125 -29.63 -9.32 8.55
CA ARG A 125 -29.91 -8.05 9.26
C ARG A 125 -28.87 -7.74 10.33
N LYS A 126 -28.28 -8.77 10.95
CA LYS A 126 -27.18 -8.67 11.92
C LYS A 126 -25.89 -8.09 11.33
N THR A 127 -25.47 -8.52 10.14
CA THR A 127 -24.27 -8.00 9.49
C THR A 127 -24.47 -6.58 8.97
N LEU A 128 -25.66 -6.27 8.43
CA LEU A 128 -25.97 -4.89 8.02
C LEU A 128 -25.97 -3.96 9.25
N ALA A 129 -26.57 -4.40 10.36
CA ALA A 129 -26.54 -3.67 11.62
C ALA A 129 -25.12 -3.48 12.17
N GLN A 130 -24.23 -4.46 12.03
CA GLN A 130 -22.81 -4.34 12.41
C GLN A 130 -22.05 -3.35 11.52
N ILE A 131 -22.25 -3.39 10.20
CA ILE A 131 -21.62 -2.43 9.27
C ILE A 131 -22.14 -1.02 9.57
N LEU A 132 -23.45 -0.88 9.79
CA LEU A 132 -24.08 0.40 10.11
C LEU A 132 -23.69 0.91 11.51
N SER A 133 -23.53 0.04 12.51
CA SER A 133 -23.10 0.46 13.85
C SER A 133 -21.65 0.89 13.87
N ILE A 134 -20.78 0.21 13.12
CA ILE A 134 -19.40 0.63 12.89
C ILE A 134 -19.39 1.95 12.12
N ALA A 135 -20.15 2.05 11.02
CA ALA A 135 -20.25 3.29 10.27
C ALA A 135 -20.80 4.45 11.11
N ALA A 136 -21.73 4.20 12.03
CA ALA A 136 -22.27 5.19 12.97
C ALA A 136 -21.26 5.59 14.05
N LEU A 137 -20.51 4.64 14.61
CA LEU A 137 -19.41 4.93 15.55
C LEU A 137 -18.31 5.74 14.87
N VAL A 138 -17.98 5.42 13.62
CA VAL A 138 -16.99 6.20 12.90
C VAL A 138 -17.56 7.55 12.46
N LEU A 139 -18.81 7.65 12.03
CA LEU A 139 -19.45 8.93 11.76
C LEU A 139 -19.48 9.80 13.02
N ALA A 140 -19.77 9.22 14.19
CA ALA A 140 -19.68 9.92 15.46
C ALA A 140 -18.24 10.39 15.73
N TYR A 141 -17.23 9.55 15.50
CA TYR A 141 -15.82 9.96 15.61
C TYR A 141 -15.42 11.04 14.58
N VAL A 142 -15.88 10.95 13.33
CA VAL A 142 -15.69 11.95 12.26
C VAL A 142 -16.31 13.26 12.71
N LEU A 143 -17.54 13.25 13.18
CA LEU A 143 -18.24 14.46 13.60
C LEU A 143 -17.57 15.07 14.82
N ILE A 144 -17.26 14.27 15.85
CA ILE A 144 -16.52 14.73 17.03
C ILE A 144 -15.17 15.32 16.62
N SER A 145 -14.41 14.66 15.75
CA SER A 145 -13.10 15.16 15.29
C SER A 145 -13.21 16.35 14.34
N SER A 146 -14.22 16.42 13.48
CA SER A 146 -14.40 17.52 12.53
C SER A 146 -14.90 18.78 13.24
N PHE A 147 -15.84 18.64 14.18
CA PHE A 147 -16.29 19.76 15.02
C PHE A 147 -15.23 20.20 16.02
N ALA A 148 -14.37 19.30 16.51
CA ALA A 148 -13.32 19.66 17.47
C ALA A 148 -12.07 20.30 16.82
N PHE A 149 -11.76 19.99 15.56
CA PHE A 149 -10.45 20.35 14.96
C PHE A 149 -10.52 21.19 13.68
N ASP A 150 -11.71 21.50 13.14
CA ASP A 150 -11.96 22.36 11.97
C ASP A 150 -10.94 22.17 10.83
N ASN A 151 -10.71 20.90 10.46
CA ASN A 151 -9.67 20.55 9.50
C ASN A 151 -10.18 19.56 8.45
N PHE A 152 -10.26 20.05 7.21
CA PHE A 152 -10.66 19.26 6.05
C PHE A 152 -9.78 18.01 5.82
N VAL A 153 -8.47 18.08 6.14
CA VAL A 153 -7.54 16.93 6.05
C VAL A 153 -7.97 15.81 6.99
N THR A 154 -8.41 16.17 8.20
CA THR A 154 -8.93 15.21 9.19
C THR A 154 -10.16 14.51 8.63
N ALA A 155 -11.14 15.25 8.11
CA ALA A 155 -12.37 14.68 7.57
C ALA A 155 -12.08 13.70 6.43
N VAL A 156 -11.25 14.08 5.45
CA VAL A 156 -10.84 13.20 4.34
C VAL A 156 -10.15 11.94 4.85
N THR A 157 -9.23 12.07 5.82
CA THR A 157 -8.47 10.93 6.36
C THR A 157 -9.38 9.95 7.09
N VAL A 158 -10.35 10.43 7.89
CA VAL A 158 -11.27 9.55 8.60
C VAL A 158 -12.23 8.88 7.62
N ILE A 159 -12.78 9.59 6.63
CA ILE A 159 -13.63 9.00 5.57
C ILE A 159 -12.87 7.87 4.84
N ARG A 160 -11.61 8.11 4.47
CA ARG A 160 -10.75 7.07 3.87
C ARG A 160 -10.63 5.85 4.80
N GLY A 161 -10.32 6.08 6.07
CA GLY A 161 -10.24 5.02 7.08
C GLY A 161 -11.51 4.18 7.17
N VAL A 162 -12.69 4.82 7.15
CA VAL A 162 -14.00 4.13 7.11
C VAL A 162 -14.13 3.26 5.88
N LEU A 163 -13.89 3.83 4.69
CA LEU A 163 -14.04 3.10 3.44
C LEU A 163 -13.13 1.87 3.41
N TYR A 164 -11.89 2.02 3.87
CA TYR A 164 -10.91 0.93 3.90
C TYR A 164 -11.32 -0.14 4.91
N PHE A 165 -11.80 0.26 6.09
CA PHE A 165 -12.28 -0.68 7.10
C PHE A 165 -13.56 -1.40 6.66
N ALA A 166 -14.50 -0.68 6.04
CA ALA A 166 -15.71 -1.26 5.47
C ALA A 166 -15.36 -2.30 4.41
N LEU A 167 -14.42 -1.99 3.51
CA LEU A 167 -13.93 -2.94 2.52
C LEU A 167 -13.29 -4.15 3.20
N PHE A 168 -12.49 -3.95 4.25
CA PHE A 168 -11.91 -5.05 5.02
C PHE A 168 -12.97 -5.98 5.62
N VAL A 169 -14.03 -5.45 6.26
CA VAL A 169 -15.14 -6.26 6.81
C VAL A 169 -15.83 -7.06 5.71
N VAL A 170 -16.12 -6.38 4.60
CA VAL A 170 -16.71 -6.99 3.40
C VAL A 170 -15.83 -8.12 2.88
N LEU A 171 -14.52 -7.87 2.72
CA LEU A 171 -13.53 -8.85 2.31
C LEU A 171 -13.49 -10.04 3.27
N MET A 172 -13.36 -9.84 4.57
CA MET A 172 -13.28 -10.96 5.54
C MET A 172 -14.46 -11.93 5.41
N LYS A 173 -15.66 -11.42 5.14
CA LYS A 173 -16.85 -12.26 4.93
C LYS A 173 -16.80 -13.03 3.60
N TYR A 174 -16.29 -12.42 2.52
CA TYR A 174 -16.18 -13.05 1.20
C TYR A 174 -14.97 -13.99 1.06
N SER A 175 -13.82 -13.58 1.60
CA SER A 175 -12.52 -14.25 1.55
C SER A 175 -12.58 -15.65 2.12
N CYS A 176 -13.21 -15.85 3.27
CA CYS A 176 -13.28 -17.16 3.92
C CYS A 176 -13.99 -18.24 3.09
N LYS A 177 -14.86 -17.86 2.14
CA LYS A 177 -15.51 -18.79 1.22
C LYS A 177 -14.85 -18.87 -0.16
N TRP A 178 -14.07 -17.85 -0.53
CA TRP A 178 -13.50 -17.73 -1.88
C TRP A 178 -12.01 -18.11 -1.96
N LEU A 179 -11.21 -17.90 -0.92
CA LEU A 179 -9.77 -18.22 -0.92
C LEU A 179 -9.53 -19.74 -0.87
N THR A 180 -9.50 -20.38 -2.03
CA THR A 180 -8.89 -21.71 -2.18
C THR A 180 -7.40 -21.56 -2.45
N ILE A 181 -6.62 -22.63 -2.20
CA ILE A 181 -5.17 -22.60 -2.43
C ILE A 181 -4.82 -22.22 -3.88
N ASN A 182 -5.57 -22.71 -4.88
CA ASN A 182 -5.35 -22.36 -6.28
C ASN A 182 -5.60 -20.87 -6.58
N ARG A 183 -6.57 -20.25 -5.90
CA ARG A 183 -6.82 -18.82 -6.02
C ARG A 183 -5.76 -18.00 -5.28
N LEU A 184 -5.27 -18.48 -4.15
CA LEU A 184 -4.16 -17.85 -3.45
C LEU A 184 -2.88 -17.88 -4.30
N ARG A 185 -2.62 -18.98 -5.02
CA ARG A 185 -1.54 -19.04 -6.03
C ARG A 185 -1.69 -17.96 -7.09
N PHE A 186 -2.90 -17.82 -7.64
CA PHE A 186 -3.18 -16.80 -8.64
C PHE A 186 -2.96 -15.38 -8.08
N VAL A 187 -3.46 -15.09 -6.87
CA VAL A 187 -3.22 -13.80 -6.17
C VAL A 187 -1.73 -13.55 -5.95
N ALA A 188 -0.98 -14.58 -5.55
CA ALA A 188 0.45 -14.47 -5.33
C ALA A 188 1.22 -14.17 -6.64
N GLN A 189 0.91 -14.89 -7.72
CA GLN A 189 1.46 -14.60 -9.05
C GLN A 189 1.12 -13.18 -9.49
N TRP A 190 -0.11 -12.73 -9.22
CA TRP A 190 -0.56 -11.38 -9.56
C TRP A 190 0.20 -10.30 -8.78
N LEU A 191 0.40 -10.48 -7.46
CA LEU A 191 1.23 -9.58 -6.65
C LEU A 191 2.70 -9.62 -7.07
N PHE A 192 3.21 -10.77 -7.52
CA PHE A 192 4.57 -10.89 -8.04
C PHE A 192 4.80 -10.01 -9.27
N VAL A 193 3.82 -9.90 -10.18
CA VAL A 193 3.93 -8.98 -11.33
C VAL A 193 4.08 -7.53 -10.86
N GLY A 194 3.28 -7.11 -9.87
CA GLY A 194 3.42 -5.79 -9.25
C GLY A 194 4.80 -5.60 -8.62
N ALA A 195 5.28 -6.57 -7.84
CA ALA A 195 6.59 -6.53 -7.23
C ALA A 195 7.73 -6.47 -8.25
N LEU A 196 7.62 -7.17 -9.39
CA LEU A 196 8.60 -7.13 -10.47
C LEU A 196 8.70 -5.72 -11.09
N ILE A 197 7.56 -5.08 -11.34
CA ILE A 197 7.53 -3.69 -11.87
C ILE A 197 8.19 -2.74 -10.86
N GLN A 198 7.84 -2.84 -9.58
CA GLN A 198 8.40 -2.01 -8.53
C GLN A 198 9.90 -2.23 -8.33
N ALA A 199 10.33 -3.49 -8.38
CA ALA A 199 11.73 -3.90 -8.31
C ALA A 199 12.54 -3.32 -9.47
N ALA A 200 12.01 -3.40 -10.70
CA ALA A 200 12.67 -2.84 -11.89
C ALA A 200 12.83 -1.31 -11.79
N ILE A 201 11.76 -0.59 -11.43
CA ILE A 201 11.83 0.87 -11.25
C ILE A 201 12.80 1.22 -10.11
N GLY A 202 12.70 0.55 -8.97
CA GLY A 202 13.55 0.80 -7.81
C GLY A 202 15.03 0.51 -8.07
N PHE A 203 15.34 -0.50 -8.87
CA PHE A 203 16.72 -0.79 -9.29
C PHE A 203 17.28 0.31 -10.19
N LEU A 204 16.51 0.76 -11.18
CA LEU A 204 16.92 1.87 -12.05
C LEU A 204 17.12 3.17 -11.26
N GLN A 205 16.31 3.42 -10.23
CA GLN A 205 16.50 4.55 -9.31
C GLN A 205 17.79 4.43 -8.50
N PHE A 206 18.06 3.23 -7.98
CA PHE A 206 19.28 2.96 -7.21
C PHE A 206 20.54 3.13 -8.07
N GLU A 207 20.52 2.65 -9.31
CA GLU A 207 21.62 2.77 -10.26
C GLU A 207 21.86 4.22 -10.70
N ARG A 208 20.80 4.95 -11.07
CA ARG A 208 20.90 6.33 -11.57
C ARG A 208 21.13 7.36 -10.47
N GLY A 209 20.77 7.04 -9.23
CA GLY A 209 20.75 7.99 -8.12
C GLY A 209 19.63 9.04 -8.21
N THR A 210 18.68 8.89 -9.15
CA THR A 210 17.56 9.82 -9.41
C THR A 210 16.31 9.05 -9.83
N TRP A 211 15.17 9.74 -9.95
CA TRP A 211 13.96 9.17 -10.56
C TRP A 211 14.21 8.74 -12.03
N VAL A 212 13.41 7.79 -12.51
CA VAL A 212 13.53 7.13 -13.82
C VAL A 212 12.86 7.95 -14.93
N GLY A 213 11.78 8.67 -14.61
CA GLY A 213 11.01 9.48 -15.55
C GLY A 213 9.61 8.91 -15.83
N LEU A 214 9.01 8.23 -14.84
CA LEU A 214 7.70 7.58 -14.92
C LEU A 214 6.67 8.20 -13.95
N PRO A 215 6.51 9.54 -13.89
CA PRO A 215 5.57 10.17 -12.95
C PRO A 215 4.11 9.77 -13.23
N TRP A 216 3.80 9.40 -14.47
CA TRP A 216 2.48 8.89 -14.86
C TRP A 216 2.13 7.56 -14.17
N LEU A 217 3.11 6.76 -13.72
CA LEU A 217 2.94 5.55 -12.89
C LEU A 217 2.93 5.84 -11.39
N GLY A 218 3.04 7.11 -10.98
CA GLY A 218 3.12 7.52 -9.58
C GLY A 218 4.53 7.55 -9.02
N GLU A 219 5.57 7.55 -9.86
CA GLU A 219 6.95 7.69 -9.43
C GLU A 219 7.18 8.99 -8.64
N SER A 220 7.88 8.88 -7.51
CA SER A 220 8.33 10.02 -6.73
C SER A 220 9.51 10.72 -7.39
N LEU A 221 9.43 12.04 -7.56
CA LEU A 221 10.50 12.86 -8.12
C LEU A 221 11.57 13.13 -7.05
N VAL A 222 12.44 12.14 -6.82
CA VAL A 222 13.52 12.18 -5.82
C VAL A 222 14.89 11.95 -6.43
N SER A 223 15.92 12.61 -5.88
CA SER A 223 17.31 12.44 -6.26
C SER A 223 18.19 12.28 -5.01
N ALA A 224 19.31 11.57 -5.14
CA ALA A 224 20.24 11.39 -4.05
C ALA A 224 20.73 12.75 -3.52
N GLY A 225 20.70 12.92 -2.19
CA GLY A 225 21.17 14.13 -1.51
C GLY A 225 20.19 15.31 -1.50
N THR A 226 19.01 15.21 -2.12
CA THR A 226 18.00 16.27 -1.99
C THR A 226 17.25 16.17 -0.67
N PRO A 227 16.84 17.29 -0.04
CA PRO A 227 15.99 17.26 1.15
C PRO A 227 14.73 16.41 0.93
N GLY A 228 14.38 15.57 1.91
CA GLY A 228 13.26 14.64 1.80
C GLY A 228 13.54 13.35 1.02
N SER A 229 14.73 13.21 0.39
CA SER A 229 15.19 11.94 -0.16
C SER A 229 15.85 11.07 0.90
N ALA A 230 15.64 9.76 0.81
CA ALA A 230 16.25 8.74 1.64
C ALA A 230 17.42 8.17 0.84
N SER A 231 18.61 8.69 1.15
CA SER A 231 19.86 8.27 0.54
C SER A 231 20.66 7.38 1.50
N VAL A 232 21.62 6.62 0.98
CA VAL A 232 22.54 5.79 1.77
C VAL A 232 23.96 5.99 1.25
N THR A 233 24.92 6.14 2.16
CA THR A 233 26.34 6.25 1.79
C THR A 233 26.97 4.87 1.84
N LEU A 234 27.52 4.40 0.71
CA LEU A 234 28.18 3.11 0.59
C LEU A 234 29.58 3.32 0.04
N GLY A 235 30.61 2.97 0.82
CA GLY A 235 32.00 3.15 0.39
C GLY A 235 32.35 4.60 0.04
N GLY A 236 31.79 5.58 0.76
CA GLY A 236 32.00 7.02 0.51
C GLY A 236 31.12 7.63 -0.58
N ASN A 237 30.42 6.82 -1.39
CA ASN A 237 29.52 7.31 -2.44
C ASN A 237 28.07 7.36 -1.94
N LEU A 238 27.34 8.41 -2.33
CA LEU A 238 25.93 8.60 -1.98
C LEU A 238 25.03 7.95 -3.02
N TYR A 239 24.16 7.03 -2.58
CA TYR A 239 23.17 6.35 -3.42
C TYR A 239 21.76 6.69 -3.00
N LEU A 240 20.85 6.79 -3.97
CA LEU A 240 19.42 6.83 -3.71
C LEU A 240 18.95 5.42 -3.34
N ARG A 241 18.20 5.26 -2.25
CA ARG A 241 17.58 3.96 -1.91
C ARG A 241 16.48 3.65 -2.92
N ALA A 242 16.12 2.38 -3.12
CA ALA A 242 15.04 2.02 -4.05
C ALA A 242 13.65 2.48 -3.54
N TYR A 243 12.94 3.33 -4.29
CA TYR A 243 11.57 3.77 -3.99
C TYR A 243 10.52 2.99 -4.78
N GLY A 244 10.86 2.54 -5.99
CA GLY A 244 9.85 2.11 -6.98
C GLY A 244 8.95 3.31 -7.30
N THR A 245 7.64 3.09 -7.32
CA THR A 245 6.66 4.17 -7.38
C THR A 245 6.23 4.66 -6.00
N PHE A 246 6.70 4.10 -4.89
CA PHE A 246 6.23 4.54 -3.57
C PHE A 246 6.80 5.91 -3.17
N GLN A 247 6.17 6.56 -2.18
CA GLN A 247 6.64 7.83 -1.61
C GLN A 247 7.92 7.70 -0.78
N HIS A 248 8.24 6.49 -0.34
CA HIS A 248 9.37 6.23 0.54
C HIS A 248 9.86 4.78 0.39
N PRO A 249 11.18 4.50 0.46
CA PRO A 249 11.74 3.15 0.31
C PRO A 249 11.22 2.15 1.35
N ASN A 250 10.94 2.61 2.57
CA ASN A 250 10.33 1.76 3.62
C ASN A 250 8.93 1.25 3.24
N ILE A 251 8.15 2.00 2.45
CA ILE A 251 6.82 1.57 2.03
C ILE A 251 6.96 0.48 0.96
N LEU A 252 7.89 0.67 0.01
CA LEU A 252 8.27 -0.38 -0.93
C LEU A 252 8.72 -1.64 -0.19
N ALA A 253 9.60 -1.50 0.81
CA ALA A 253 10.09 -2.61 1.61
C ALA A 253 8.97 -3.35 2.35
N GLY A 254 7.97 -2.63 2.87
CA GLY A 254 6.78 -3.22 3.49
C GLY A 254 5.92 -4.02 2.50
N PHE A 255 5.73 -3.49 1.29
CA PHE A 255 5.03 -4.20 0.21
C PHE A 255 5.80 -5.46 -0.24
N LEU A 256 7.12 -5.35 -0.40
CA LEU A 256 7.99 -6.48 -0.72
C LEU A 256 7.97 -7.53 0.39
N LEU A 257 8.05 -7.14 1.66
CA LEU A 257 7.93 -8.04 2.81
C LEU A 257 6.58 -8.80 2.79
N LEU A 258 5.46 -8.14 2.48
CA LEU A 258 4.17 -8.81 2.33
C LEU A 258 4.22 -9.90 1.24
N CYS A 259 4.80 -9.58 0.09
CA CYS A 259 4.98 -10.54 -1.01
C CYS A 259 5.88 -11.70 -0.57
N PHE A 260 7.01 -11.40 0.09
CA PHE A 260 7.94 -12.38 0.62
C PHE A 260 7.25 -13.37 1.56
N LEU A 261 6.52 -12.87 2.56
CA LEU A 261 5.76 -13.71 3.51
C LEU A 261 4.77 -14.64 2.79
N LEU A 262 4.05 -14.12 1.80
CA LEU A 262 3.09 -14.90 1.02
C LEU A 262 3.78 -16.00 0.20
N PHE A 263 4.91 -15.68 -0.45
CA PHE A 263 5.67 -16.65 -1.26
C PHE A 263 6.35 -17.72 -0.41
N VAL A 264 6.87 -17.34 0.75
CA VAL A 264 7.41 -18.28 1.74
C VAL A 264 6.30 -19.22 2.22
N TYR A 265 5.14 -18.68 2.61
CA TYR A 265 3.98 -19.48 3.02
C TYR A 265 3.54 -20.48 1.94
N LEU A 266 3.36 -20.02 0.69
CA LEU A 266 2.97 -20.90 -0.41
C LEU A 266 4.06 -21.92 -0.75
N GLY A 267 5.34 -21.53 -0.71
CA GLY A 267 6.47 -22.43 -0.89
C GLY A 267 6.52 -23.56 0.16
N PHE A 268 6.06 -23.29 1.38
CA PHE A 268 5.89 -24.30 2.42
C PHE A 268 4.70 -25.21 2.18
N GLU A 269 3.52 -24.62 2.02
CA GLU A 269 2.26 -25.36 1.97
C GLU A 269 2.22 -26.28 0.73
N LEU A 270 2.78 -25.79 -0.38
CA LEU A 270 2.74 -26.49 -1.65
C LEU A 270 3.91 -27.45 -1.86
N ARG A 271 4.88 -27.48 -0.93
CA ARG A 271 6.11 -28.33 -0.81
C ARG A 271 7.02 -28.50 -2.05
N LYS A 272 6.53 -28.38 -3.28
CA LYS A 272 7.21 -28.68 -4.56
C LYS A 272 7.28 -27.49 -5.52
N GLU A 273 6.67 -26.36 -5.20
CA GLU A 273 6.68 -25.20 -6.11
C GLU A 273 7.97 -24.39 -5.95
N LEU A 274 9.01 -24.81 -6.68
CA LEU A 274 10.28 -24.09 -6.83
C LEU A 274 10.05 -22.63 -7.25
N LEU A 275 9.01 -22.37 -8.04
CA LEU A 275 8.63 -21.03 -8.50
C LEU A 275 8.46 -20.03 -7.34
N PHE A 276 7.68 -20.36 -6.31
CA PHE A 276 7.45 -19.44 -5.18
C PHE A 276 8.71 -19.23 -4.33
N LYS A 277 9.61 -20.21 -4.28
CA LYS A 277 10.93 -20.01 -3.67
C LYS A 277 11.74 -19.02 -4.48
N ILE A 278 11.83 -19.20 -5.81
CA ILE A 278 12.53 -18.25 -6.69
C ILE A 278 11.95 -16.83 -6.50
N PHE A 279 10.63 -16.69 -6.43
CA PHE A 279 9.99 -15.40 -6.15
C PHE A 279 10.42 -14.84 -4.79
N ALA A 280 10.41 -15.64 -3.72
CA ALA A 280 10.87 -15.18 -2.40
C ALA A 280 12.34 -14.72 -2.40
N LEU A 281 13.23 -15.44 -3.09
CA LEU A 281 14.64 -15.05 -3.21
C LEU A 281 14.82 -13.76 -4.01
N PHE A 282 14.10 -13.62 -5.11
CA PHE A 282 14.06 -12.39 -5.88
C PHE A 282 13.67 -11.22 -4.97
N ILE A 283 12.55 -11.35 -4.25
CA ILE A 283 12.07 -10.30 -3.35
C ILE A 283 13.11 -9.94 -2.28
N LEU A 284 13.73 -10.94 -1.63
CA LEU A 284 14.77 -10.71 -0.61
C LEU A 284 15.94 -9.85 -1.13
N ILE A 285 16.40 -10.12 -2.36
CA ILE A 285 17.48 -9.36 -3.00
C ILE A 285 17.02 -7.91 -3.23
N PHE A 286 15.81 -7.70 -3.73
CA PHE A 286 15.28 -6.36 -4.01
C PHE A 286 14.93 -5.57 -2.74
N THR A 287 14.39 -6.20 -1.70
CA THR A 287 14.16 -5.53 -0.40
C THR A 287 15.47 -4.98 0.14
N SER A 288 16.60 -5.67 -0.08
CA SER A 288 17.93 -5.21 0.33
C SER A 288 18.35 -3.87 -0.30
N LEU A 289 17.83 -3.52 -1.48
CA LEU A 289 18.09 -2.23 -2.14
C LEU A 289 17.29 -1.06 -1.52
N THR A 290 16.28 -1.34 -0.70
CA THR A 290 15.51 -0.32 0.02
C THR A 290 16.24 0.20 1.26
N PHE A 291 17.21 -0.58 1.78
CA PHE A 291 17.89 -0.33 3.06
C PHE A 291 16.93 -0.13 4.25
N SER A 292 15.74 -0.72 4.20
CA SER A 292 14.77 -0.64 5.29
C SER A 292 15.12 -1.63 6.41
N ARG A 293 15.80 -1.14 7.47
CA ARG A 293 16.25 -1.97 8.62
C ARG A 293 15.16 -2.87 9.17
N THR A 294 13.92 -2.35 9.32
CA THR A 294 12.80 -3.09 9.90
C THR A 294 12.29 -4.20 8.98
N ALA A 295 12.20 -3.95 7.67
CA ALA A 295 11.77 -4.97 6.72
C ALA A 295 12.82 -6.07 6.59
N LEU A 296 14.10 -5.70 6.47
CA LEU A 296 15.21 -6.64 6.42
C LEU A 296 15.24 -7.51 7.69
N PHE A 297 15.11 -6.90 8.87
CA PHE A 297 15.08 -7.66 10.12
C PHE A 297 13.90 -8.65 10.18
N ALA A 298 12.72 -8.28 9.70
CA ALA A 298 11.58 -9.18 9.62
C ALA A 298 11.83 -10.36 8.65
N GLU A 299 12.38 -10.08 7.47
CA GLU A 299 12.76 -11.12 6.50
C GLU A 299 13.81 -12.08 7.09
N PHE A 300 14.81 -11.54 7.81
CA PHE A 300 15.82 -12.32 8.53
C PHE A 300 15.21 -13.26 9.56
N ILE A 301 14.29 -12.79 10.40
CA ILE A 301 13.60 -13.64 11.39
C ILE A 301 12.87 -14.78 10.68
N VAL A 302 12.14 -14.48 9.60
CA VAL A 302 11.40 -15.50 8.84
C VAL A 302 12.34 -16.54 8.23
N LEU A 303 13.49 -16.11 7.69
CA LEU A 303 14.52 -17.01 7.17
C LEU A 303 15.15 -17.88 8.28
N CYS A 304 15.45 -17.30 9.44
CA CYS A 304 15.98 -18.04 10.60
C CYS A 304 14.97 -19.08 11.09
N LEU A 305 13.70 -18.71 11.25
CA LEU A 305 12.63 -19.63 11.61
C LEU A 305 12.45 -20.73 10.55
N TYR A 306 12.60 -20.39 9.27
CA TYR A 306 12.59 -21.37 8.17
C TYR A 306 13.72 -22.39 8.28
N LEU A 307 14.95 -21.90 8.47
CA LEU A 307 16.15 -22.72 8.62
C LEU A 307 16.06 -23.62 9.85
N LEU A 308 15.70 -23.06 11.01
CA LEU A 308 15.53 -23.81 12.26
C LEU A 308 14.51 -24.95 12.11
N ARG A 309 13.35 -24.66 11.49
CA ARG A 309 12.32 -25.68 11.23
C ARG A 309 12.84 -26.82 10.34
N ASN A 310 13.67 -26.52 9.35
CA ASN A 310 14.21 -27.52 8.43
C ASN A 310 15.37 -28.30 9.05
N LEU A 311 16.22 -27.68 9.88
CA LEU A 311 17.28 -28.35 10.63
C LEU A 311 16.70 -29.42 11.57
N ILE A 312 15.56 -29.15 12.19
CA ILE A 312 14.84 -30.10 13.05
C ILE A 312 14.18 -31.25 12.26
N ARG A 313 13.94 -31.09 10.95
CA ARG A 313 13.19 -32.03 10.10
C ARG A 313 14.02 -32.81 9.07
N VAL A 314 15.21 -33.26 9.46
CA VAL A 314 16.08 -34.27 8.80
C VAL A 314 17.22 -33.70 7.93
N ALA A 315 18.42 -34.19 8.26
CA ALA A 315 19.74 -34.05 7.64
C ALA A 315 19.88 -34.55 6.18
N SER A 316 18.82 -34.66 5.38
CA SER A 316 18.85 -35.39 4.09
C SER A 316 18.56 -34.56 2.84
N SER A 317 18.85 -33.26 2.82
CA SER A 317 18.76 -32.51 1.56
C SER A 317 19.58 -31.22 1.59
N LEU A 318 20.84 -31.34 1.13
CA LEU A 318 21.72 -30.21 0.81
C LEU A 318 21.02 -29.16 -0.08
N TYR A 319 20.20 -29.62 -1.04
CA TYR A 319 19.48 -28.72 -1.96
C TYR A 319 18.45 -27.81 -1.28
N ARG A 320 17.87 -28.21 -0.13
CA ARG A 320 16.89 -27.38 0.61
C ARG A 320 17.54 -26.19 1.31
N ASN A 321 18.81 -26.32 1.70
CA ASN A 321 19.55 -25.28 2.42
C ASN A 321 20.28 -24.32 1.47
N SER A 322 20.63 -24.74 0.25
CA SER A 322 21.27 -23.88 -0.76
C SER A 322 20.45 -22.61 -1.08
N PHE A 323 19.12 -22.72 -1.09
CA PHE A 323 18.19 -21.62 -1.34
C PHE A 323 18.32 -20.49 -0.30
N ALA A 324 18.38 -20.85 0.98
CA ALA A 324 18.53 -19.87 2.04
C ALA A 324 19.93 -19.23 1.99
N MET A 325 20.97 -20.01 1.71
CA MET A 325 22.36 -19.53 1.71
C MET A 325 22.68 -18.53 0.59
N ILE A 326 22.08 -18.68 -0.61
CA ILE A 326 22.32 -17.77 -1.75
C ILE A 326 21.75 -16.37 -1.48
N GLY A 327 20.58 -16.29 -0.87
CA GLY A 327 19.97 -15.01 -0.49
C GLY A 327 20.60 -14.39 0.75
N PHE A 328 21.10 -15.22 1.66
CA PHE A 328 21.59 -14.80 2.97
C PHE A 328 22.87 -13.95 2.91
N THR A 329 23.80 -14.25 2.00
CA THR A 329 25.08 -13.53 1.94
C THR A 329 24.98 -12.07 1.45
N PRO A 330 24.30 -11.74 0.32
CA PRO A 330 24.09 -10.35 -0.06
C PRO A 330 23.18 -9.62 0.94
N PHE A 331 22.20 -10.34 1.50
CA PHE A 331 21.32 -9.81 2.54
C PHE A 331 22.09 -9.40 3.80
N LEU A 332 22.94 -10.29 4.34
CA LEU A 332 23.65 -10.05 5.59
C LEU A 332 24.57 -8.84 5.47
N LYS A 333 25.27 -8.71 4.34
CA LYS A 333 26.11 -7.53 4.04
C LYS A 333 25.28 -6.25 4.04
N ARG A 334 24.11 -6.24 3.38
CA ARG A 334 23.24 -5.06 3.34
C ARG A 334 22.61 -4.75 4.69
N PHE A 335 22.29 -5.77 5.48
CA PHE A 335 21.83 -5.61 6.86
C PHE A 335 22.91 -4.96 7.73
N THR A 336 24.15 -5.46 7.70
CA THR A 336 25.27 -4.88 8.48
C THR A 336 25.59 -3.45 8.04
N ASP A 337 25.62 -3.19 6.74
CA ASP A 337 25.82 -1.83 6.19
C ASP A 337 24.72 -0.88 6.67
N SER A 338 23.47 -1.35 6.73
CA SER A 338 22.35 -0.55 7.19
C SER A 338 22.43 -0.21 8.69
N VAL A 339 23.00 -1.10 9.51
CA VAL A 339 23.17 -0.91 10.96
C VAL A 339 24.32 0.06 11.26
N GLY A 340 25.41 0.01 10.48
CA GLY A 340 26.57 0.90 10.66
C GLY A 340 26.37 2.34 10.20
N ALA A 341 25.31 2.65 9.46
CA ALA A 341 24.99 4.01 9.03
C ALA A 341 24.52 4.88 10.22
N SER A 342 25.27 5.95 10.50
CA SER A 342 25.18 6.91 11.62
C SER A 342 23.82 7.09 12.30
N ASP A 343 23.85 7.10 13.64
CA ASP A 343 22.73 7.06 14.61
C ASP A 343 21.80 8.28 14.71
N ILE A 344 21.87 9.23 13.77
CA ILE A 344 20.99 10.43 13.74
C ILE A 344 19.50 10.02 13.76
N ALA A 345 19.16 8.92 13.09
CA ALA A 345 17.80 8.40 13.06
C ALA A 345 17.26 7.94 14.43
N TYR A 346 18.12 7.52 15.36
CA TYR A 346 17.69 7.08 16.68
C TYR A 346 17.37 8.28 17.58
N SER A 347 18.24 9.29 17.61
CA SER A 347 17.99 10.53 18.34
C SER A 347 16.75 11.24 17.84
N ASP A 348 16.54 11.33 16.53
CA ASP A 348 15.36 11.97 15.93
C ASP A 348 14.06 11.24 16.32
N ARG A 349 14.08 9.90 16.32
CA ARG A 349 12.92 9.10 16.76
C ARG A 349 12.61 9.33 18.23
N LEU A 350 13.62 9.36 19.09
CA LEU A 350 13.43 9.66 20.51
C LEU A 350 12.86 11.07 20.72
N ALA A 351 13.35 12.06 19.98
CA ALA A 351 12.83 13.43 20.02
C ALA A 351 11.36 13.49 19.58
N LEU A 352 11.01 12.83 18.46
CA LEU A 352 9.64 12.74 17.96
C LEU A 352 8.72 11.98 18.92
N MET A 353 9.19 10.91 19.57
CA MET A 353 8.41 10.21 20.60
C MET A 353 8.11 11.10 21.80
N LYS A 354 9.11 11.86 22.30
CA LYS A 354 8.91 12.83 23.40
C LYS A 354 7.92 13.92 23.00
N ALA A 355 8.06 14.48 21.79
CA ALA A 355 7.13 15.47 21.26
C ALA A 355 5.70 14.92 21.15
N SER A 356 5.56 13.66 20.70
CA SER A 356 4.27 12.98 20.57
C SER A 356 3.58 12.79 21.92
N LEU A 357 4.33 12.38 22.95
CA LEU A 357 3.80 12.26 24.31
C LEU A 357 3.34 13.62 24.86
N ASN A 358 4.10 14.69 24.63
CA ASN A 358 3.69 16.04 25.06
C ASN A 358 2.39 16.49 24.36
N ILE A 359 2.25 16.23 23.06
CA ILE A 359 1.02 16.56 22.32
C ILE A 359 -0.18 15.77 22.86
N ILE A 360 -0.02 14.47 23.17
CA ILE A 360 -1.07 13.62 23.74
C ILE A 360 -1.48 14.13 25.12
N LEU A 361 -0.52 14.49 25.98
CA LEU A 361 -0.81 15.01 27.32
C LEU A 361 -1.55 16.35 27.29
N LYS A 362 -1.21 17.22 26.33
CA LYS A 362 -1.89 18.52 26.14
C LYS A 362 -3.26 18.39 25.47
N ASN A 363 -3.47 17.35 24.68
CA ASN A 363 -4.68 17.14 23.89
C ASN A 363 -5.20 15.70 24.14
N PRO A 364 -5.87 15.42 25.27
CA PRO A 364 -6.31 14.07 25.63
C PRO A 364 -7.32 13.48 24.63
N PHE A 365 -8.06 14.33 23.91
CA PHE A 365 -8.97 13.94 22.83
C PHE A 365 -8.29 13.83 21.46
N GLY A 366 -6.97 14.01 21.40
CA GLY A 366 -6.16 14.03 20.18
C GLY A 366 -6.13 15.40 19.50
N VAL A 367 -5.45 15.48 18.36
CA VAL A 367 -5.34 16.69 17.51
C VAL A 367 -5.92 16.48 16.11
N GLY A 368 -6.59 15.34 15.90
CA GLY A 368 -7.05 14.88 14.59
C GLY A 368 -5.97 14.16 13.76
N PRO A 369 -6.32 13.08 13.04
CA PRO A 369 -5.40 12.40 12.14
C PRO A 369 -4.93 13.33 11.00
N GLY A 370 -3.64 13.25 10.67
CA GLY A 370 -3.03 14.06 9.60
C GLY A 370 -2.55 15.45 10.04
N VAL A 371 -2.83 15.88 11.28
CA VAL A 371 -2.51 17.23 11.77
C VAL A 371 -1.26 17.27 12.67
N PHE A 372 -0.61 16.12 12.90
CA PHE A 372 0.53 16.00 13.81
C PHE A 372 1.65 17.02 13.55
N VAL A 373 2.02 17.25 12.29
CA VAL A 373 3.10 18.20 11.93
C VAL A 373 2.72 19.64 12.30
N ARG A 374 1.45 20.02 12.16
CA ARG A 374 0.96 21.34 12.58
C ARG A 374 1.02 21.48 14.10
N SER A 375 0.65 20.42 14.85
CA SER A 375 0.76 20.40 16.31
C SER A 375 2.20 20.40 16.82
N LEU A 376 3.14 19.90 16.02
CA LEU A 376 4.57 19.90 16.33
C LEU A 376 5.15 21.32 16.37
N ALA A 377 4.72 22.19 15.45
CA ALA A 377 5.25 23.54 15.33
C ALA A 377 4.91 24.46 16.52
N GLY A 378 3.86 24.14 17.28
CA GLY A 378 3.53 24.82 18.54
C GLY A 378 4.22 24.22 19.77
N ASN A 379 5.11 23.24 19.61
CA ASN A 379 5.70 22.50 20.73
C ASN A 379 7.12 23.00 21.07
N PRO A 380 7.36 23.54 22.28
CA PRO A 380 8.65 24.12 22.67
C PRO A 380 9.79 23.10 22.84
N VAL A 381 9.50 21.79 22.71
CA VAL A 381 10.52 20.72 22.84
C VAL A 381 11.43 20.62 21.61
N LEU A 382 11.04 21.24 20.49
CA LEU A 382 11.77 21.19 19.22
C LEU A 382 12.17 22.58 18.68
N SER A 383 11.83 23.65 19.42
CA SER A 383 12.33 25.01 19.24
C SER A 383 13.54 25.22 20.15
#